data_AF-A0A1J3GNZ4-F1
#
_entry.id   AF-A0A1J3GNZ4-F1
#
_cell.length_a   1.000
_cell.length_b   1.000
_cell.length_c   1.000
_cell.angle_alpha   90.00
_cell.angle_beta   90.00
_cell.angle_gamma   90.00
#
_symmetry.space_group_name_H-M   'P 1'
#
loop_
_entity.id
_entity.type
_entity.pdbx_description
1 polymer ?
#
loop_
_entity_poly.entity_id
_entity_poly.type
_entity_poly.pdbx_seq_one_letter_code
_entity_poly.pdbx_strand_id
1 'polypeptide(L)'
;INKEFIRKDFYSIKNKEKRDWYFNTFNKQQLSEYRENWYDCMNAKELDIPFFTWFEIYAIANNINYPFKEINTSTSLSQIWERTDGKQIKSVHPPLMDIKIQATNR
;
A
#
# COMPACT_ATOMS: atom_id res chain seq x y z
N ILE A 1 20.45 -5.90 6.88
CA ILE A 1 19.85 -4.64 6.43
C ILE A 1 20.91 -3.68 5.88
N ASN A 2 20.87 -3.33 4.60
CA ASN A 2 21.72 -2.32 3.97
C ASN A 2 21.22 -0.90 4.29
N LYS A 3 21.72 -0.35 5.39
CA LYS A 3 21.32 0.98 5.88
C LYS A 3 21.70 2.12 4.92
N GLU A 4 22.77 1.97 4.16
CA GLU A 4 23.23 3.00 3.22
C GLU A 4 22.27 3.14 2.04
N PHE A 5 21.88 2.02 1.44
CA PHE A 5 20.89 1.98 0.36
C PHE A 5 19.58 2.63 0.80
N ILE A 6 19.07 2.21 1.96
CA ILE A 6 17.83 2.70 2.53
C ILE A 6 17.88 4.20 2.82
N ARG A 7 18.99 4.69 3.39
CA ARG A 7 19.17 6.12 3.65
C ARG A 7 19.20 6.91 2.33
N LYS A 8 19.92 6.41 1.32
CA LYS A 8 20.01 7.05 0.01
C LYS A 8 18.66 7.15 -0.68
N ASP A 9 17.85 6.08 -0.60
CA ASP A 9 16.48 6.10 -1.14
C ASP A 9 15.59 7.10 -0.40
N PHE A 10 15.59 7.08 0.94
CA PHE A 10 14.77 7.97 1.76
C PHE A 10 15.06 9.46 1.52
N TYR A 11 16.34 9.81 1.33
CA TYR A 11 16.77 11.18 1.04
C TYR A 11 16.85 11.50 -0.45
N SER A 12 16.43 10.61 -1.33
CA SER A 12 16.41 10.88 -2.77
C SER A 12 15.48 12.05 -3.12
N ILE A 13 15.77 12.73 -4.23
CA ILE A 13 14.95 13.83 -4.76
C ILE A 13 13.54 13.32 -5.07
N LYS A 14 13.42 12.09 -5.59
CA LYS A 14 12.13 11.45 -5.91
C LYS A 14 11.21 11.34 -4.68
N ASN A 15 11.79 11.08 -3.51
CA ASN A 15 11.05 10.91 -2.26
C ASN A 15 10.89 12.21 -1.47
N LYS A 16 11.34 13.35 -2.00
CA LYS A 16 11.27 14.64 -1.29
C LYS A 16 9.83 14.99 -0.90
N GLU A 17 8.90 14.98 -1.85
CA GLU A 17 7.50 15.34 -1.59
C GLU A 17 6.82 14.36 -0.61
N LYS A 18 7.08 13.06 -0.77
CA LYS A 18 6.59 12.02 0.15
C LYS A 18 7.09 12.27 1.58
N ARG A 19 8.36 12.62 1.73
CA ARG A 19 9.01 12.89 3.02
C ARG A 19 8.51 14.18 3.66
N ASP A 20 8.39 15.25 2.88
CA ASP A 20 7.90 16.54 3.36
C ASP A 20 6.44 16.40 3.85
N TRP A 21 5.59 15.73 3.07
CA TRP A 21 4.22 15.41 3.50
C TRP A 21 4.19 14.54 4.76
N TYR A 22 5.01 13.50 4.84
CA TYR A 22 5.06 12.57 5.99
C TYR A 22 5.36 13.29 7.30
N PHE A 23 6.39 14.15 7.32
CA PHE A 23 6.76 14.91 8.52
C PHE A 23 5.79 16.04 8.86
N ASN A 24 5.03 16.54 7.88
CA ASN A 24 3.99 17.55 8.11
C ASN A 24 2.65 16.96 8.56
N THR A 25 2.39 15.68 8.28
CA THR A 25 1.09 15.04 8.54
C THR A 25 1.01 14.37 9.90
N PHE A 26 2.08 13.73 10.35
CA PHE A 26 2.07 12.90 11.55
C PHE A 26 2.81 13.53 12.72
N ASN A 27 2.35 13.24 13.93
CA ASN A 27 3.02 13.67 15.15
C ASN A 27 4.22 12.78 15.50
N LYS A 28 5.06 13.22 16.44
CA LYS A 28 6.29 12.49 16.83
C LYS A 28 6.06 11.05 17.29
N GLN A 29 4.93 10.77 17.94
CA GLN A 29 4.61 9.42 18.42
C GLN A 29 4.33 8.49 17.24
N GLN A 30 3.46 8.90 16.31
CA GLN A 30 3.17 8.16 15.09
C GLN A 30 4.43 7.94 14.24
N LEU A 31 5.28 8.97 14.12
CA LEU A 31 6.54 8.87 13.38
C LEU A 31 7.49 7.81 13.98
N SER A 32 7.52 7.66 15.32
CA SER A 32 8.32 6.62 15.97
C SER A 32 7.73 5.23 15.72
N GLU A 33 6.41 5.10 15.90
CA GLU A 33 5.68 3.85 15.70
C GLU A 33 5.87 3.31 14.27
N TYR A 34 5.68 4.15 13.25
CA TYR A 34 5.85 3.74 11.86
C TYR A 34 7.29 3.32 11.54
N ARG A 35 8.27 4.00 12.14
CA ARG A 35 9.67 3.64 11.98
C ARG A 35 9.97 2.28 12.63
N GLU A 36 9.45 2.03 13.83
CA GLU A 36 9.62 0.76 14.55
C GLU A 36 8.97 -0.39 13.77
N ASN A 37 7.70 -0.24 13.37
CA ASN A 37 6.98 -1.23 12.56
C ASN A 37 7.71 -1.56 11.24
N TRP A 38 8.33 -0.57 10.62
CA TRP A 38 9.12 -0.78 9.41
C TRP A 38 10.40 -1.57 9.66
N TYR A 39 11.15 -1.26 10.73
CA TYR A 39 12.34 -2.02 11.10
C TYR A 39 12.00 -3.45 11.48
N ASP A 40 10.92 -3.67 12.23
CA ASP A 40 10.45 -5.01 12.60
C ASP A 40 10.08 -5.82 11.35
N CYS A 41 9.44 -5.19 10.37
CA CYS A 41 9.12 -5.83 9.08
C CYS A 41 10.39 -6.22 8.32
N MET A 42 11.37 -5.33 8.19
CA MET A 42 12.64 -5.62 7.51
C MET A 42 13.42 -6.73 8.21
N ASN A 43 13.46 -6.72 9.54
CA ASN A 43 14.13 -7.75 10.33
C ASN A 43 13.44 -9.11 10.16
N ALA A 44 12.11 -9.17 10.27
CA ALA A 44 11.35 -10.41 10.17
C ALA A 44 11.38 -11.03 8.77
N LYS A 45 11.54 -10.22 7.71
CA LYS A 45 11.62 -10.69 6.32
C LYS A 45 13.04 -10.83 5.79
N GLU A 46 14.03 -10.34 6.52
CA GLU A 46 15.43 -10.27 6.10
C GLU A 46 15.60 -9.55 4.74
N LEU A 47 14.78 -8.54 4.47
CA LEU A 47 14.75 -7.78 3.23
C LEU A 47 15.02 -6.29 3.45
N ASP A 48 15.74 -5.69 2.50
CA ASP A 48 15.99 -4.25 2.45
C ASP A 48 14.85 -3.55 1.71
N ILE A 49 13.81 -3.17 2.44
CA ILE A 49 12.60 -2.56 1.88
C ILE A 49 12.66 -1.04 2.05
N PRO A 50 12.64 -0.24 0.96
CA PRO A 50 12.53 1.22 1.05
C PRO A 50 11.33 1.67 1.89
N PHE A 51 11.52 2.68 2.74
CA PHE A 51 10.50 3.10 3.70
C PHE A 51 9.17 3.46 3.03
N PHE A 52 9.18 4.27 1.96
CA PHE A 52 7.94 4.70 1.33
C PHE A 52 7.22 3.60 0.56
N THR A 53 7.94 2.56 0.09
CA THR A 53 7.34 1.35 -0.48
C THR A 53 6.58 0.57 0.59
N TRP A 54 7.20 0.38 1.75
CA TRP A 54 6.54 -0.28 2.89
C TRP A 54 5.37 0.56 3.42
N PHE A 55 5.57 1.87 3.57
CA PHE A 55 4.59 2.78 4.17
C PHE A 55 3.31 2.89 3.34
N GLU A 56 3.40 2.80 2.01
CA GLU A 56 2.24 2.77 1.14
C GLU A 56 1.33 1.57 1.43
N ILE A 57 1.90 0.37 1.54
CA ILE A 57 1.17 -0.86 1.88
C ILE A 57 0.56 -0.73 3.28
N TYR A 58 1.35 -0.24 4.24
CA TYR A 58 0.88 0.00 5.60
C TYR A 58 -0.29 0.99 5.65
N ALA A 59 -0.20 2.08 4.88
CA ALA A 59 -1.22 3.12 4.82
C ALA A 59 -2.53 2.58 4.23
N ILE A 60 -2.46 1.74 3.19
CA ILE A 60 -3.64 1.06 2.62
C ILE A 60 -4.29 0.15 3.66
N ALA A 61 -3.49 -0.70 4.32
CA ALA A 61 -4.01 -1.66 5.31
C ALA A 61 -4.67 -0.97 6.52
N ASN A 62 -4.19 0.22 6.90
CA ASN A 62 -4.66 0.97 8.06
C ASN A 62 -5.59 2.15 7.69
N ASN A 63 -6.09 2.22 6.45
CA ASN A 63 -6.96 3.30 5.96
C ASN A 63 -6.41 4.72 6.21
N ILE A 64 -5.09 4.89 6.13
CA ILE A 64 -4.43 6.19 6.23
C ILE A 64 -4.61 6.93 4.90
N ASN A 65 -5.00 8.21 4.96
CA ASN A 65 -5.13 9.05 3.78
C ASN A 65 -3.76 9.43 3.21
N TYR A 66 -3.15 8.51 2.45
CA TYR A 66 -1.86 8.68 1.81
C TYR A 66 -2.04 9.13 0.34
N PRO A 67 -1.60 10.36 -0.03
CA PRO A 67 -1.88 10.91 -1.35
C PRO A 67 -0.98 10.34 -2.45
N PHE A 68 0.13 9.70 -2.10
CA PHE A 68 1.09 9.13 -3.07
C PHE A 68 0.91 7.63 -3.28
N LYS A 69 -0.27 7.09 -2.95
CA LYS A 69 -0.60 5.70 -3.24
C LYS A 69 -0.62 5.50 -4.76
N GLU A 70 0.20 4.59 -5.25
CA GLU A 70 0.05 4.06 -6.59
C GLU A 70 -1.11 3.06 -6.55
N ILE A 71 -1.97 3.09 -7.59
CA ILE A 71 -3.05 2.10 -7.70
C ILE A 71 -2.37 0.76 -8.03
N ASN A 72 -1.98 0.02 -7.00
CA ASN A 72 -1.50 -1.35 -7.17
C ASN A 72 -2.71 -2.22 -7.50
N THR A 73 -2.96 -2.37 -8.79
CA THR A 73 -4.06 -3.17 -9.29
C THR A 73 -3.85 -4.68 -8.96
N SER A 74 -2.62 -5.10 -8.64
CA SER A 74 -2.34 -6.45 -8.13
C SER A 74 -2.69 -6.65 -6.65
N THR A 75 -2.77 -5.57 -5.85
CA THR A 75 -3.13 -5.63 -4.42
C THR A 75 -4.46 -4.93 -4.14
N SER A 76 -5.29 -4.71 -5.16
CA SER A 76 -6.71 -4.39 -4.99
C SER A 76 -7.27 -5.44 -4.04
N LEU A 77 -7.35 -5.08 -2.76
CA LEU A 77 -7.95 -5.88 -1.71
C LEU A 77 -9.32 -6.19 -2.26
N SER A 78 -9.49 -7.45 -2.63
CA SER A 78 -10.64 -7.88 -3.38
C SER A 78 -11.89 -7.47 -2.61
N GLN A 79 -12.60 -6.45 -3.10
CA GLN A 79 -13.74 -5.91 -2.38
C GLN A 79 -14.83 -6.98 -2.44
N ILE A 80 -15.19 -7.50 -1.27
CA ILE A 80 -16.29 -8.43 -1.12
C ILE A 80 -17.55 -7.59 -0.94
N TRP A 81 -18.41 -7.60 -1.97
CA TRP A 81 -19.71 -6.95 -1.94
C TRP A 81 -20.76 -7.98 -1.55
N GLU A 82 -21.49 -7.73 -0.46
CA GLU A 82 -22.62 -8.56 -0.07
C GLU A 82 -23.89 -8.05 -0.76
N ARG A 83 -24.53 -8.94 -1.53
CA ARG A 83 -25.80 -8.66 -2.19
C ARG A 83 -26.96 -8.77 -1.19
N THR A 84 -28.08 -8.16 -1.56
CA THR A 84 -29.35 -8.22 -0.81
C THR A 84 -29.93 -9.63 -0.66
N ASP A 85 -29.42 -10.61 -1.40
CA ASP A 85 -29.73 -12.04 -1.29
C ASP A 85 -28.72 -12.84 -0.43
N GLY A 86 -27.80 -12.14 0.26
CA GLY A 86 -26.76 -12.73 1.11
C GLY A 86 -25.57 -13.32 0.35
N LYS A 87 -25.52 -13.23 -0.98
CA LYS A 87 -24.39 -13.73 -1.78
C LYS A 87 -23.27 -12.71 -1.85
N GLN A 88 -22.04 -13.19 -1.65
CA GLN A 88 -20.83 -12.36 -1.71
C GLN A 88 -20.20 -12.40 -3.10
N ILE A 89 -19.86 -11.22 -3.64
CA ILE A 89 -19.13 -11.06 -4.90
C ILE A 89 -17.75 -10.49 -4.60
N LYS A 90 -16.70 -11.17 -5.07
CA LYS A 90 -15.31 -10.75 -4.95
C LYS A 90 -14.90 -9.98 -6.21
N SER A 91 -14.69 -8.67 -6.10
CA SER A 91 -14.17 -7.85 -7.19
C SER A 91 -12.64 -7.93 -7.22
N VAL A 92 -12.05 -8.20 -8.39
CA VAL A 92 -10.59 -8.17 -8.63
C VAL A 92 -10.34 -7.15 -9.72
N HIS A 93 -9.63 -6.06 -9.42
CA HIS A 93 -9.31 -5.02 -10.41
C HIS A 93 -7.79 -4.78 -10.55
N PRO A 94 -7.20 -5.06 -11.73
CA PRO A 94 -7.87 -5.35 -12.97
C PRO A 94 -8.14 -6.87 -13.02
N PRO A 95 -9.12 -7.31 -13.80
CA PRO A 95 -9.22 -8.71 -14.14
C PRO A 95 -7.95 -9.13 -14.90
N LEU A 96 -7.30 -10.21 -14.46
CA LEU A 96 -6.14 -10.80 -15.15
C LEU A 96 -6.54 -11.49 -16.48
N MET A 97 -7.83 -11.54 -16.80
CA MET A 97 -8.39 -12.26 -17.93
C MET A 97 -9.44 -11.41 -18.64
N ASP A 98 -9.54 -11.56 -19.96
CA ASP A 98 -10.58 -10.91 -20.76
C ASP A 98 -11.98 -11.36 -20.33
N ILE A 99 -12.84 -10.39 -20.01
CA ILE A 99 -14.24 -10.66 -19.63
C ILE A 99 -15.05 -10.86 -20.90
N LYS A 100 -15.52 -12.09 -21.13
CA LYS A 100 -16.49 -12.40 -22.20
C LYS A 100 -17.91 -12.27 -21.65
N ILE A 101 -18.57 -11.14 -21.94
CA ILE A 101 -19.98 -10.94 -21.58
C ILE A 101 -20.83 -11.77 -22.55
N GLN A 102 -21.49 -12.80 -22.04
CA GLN A 102 -22.52 -13.53 -22.78
C GLN A 102 -23.83 -12.76 -22.61
N ALA A 103 -24.25 -12.03 -23.63
CA ALA A 103 -25.59 -11.48 -23.68
C ALA A 103 -26.57 -12.63 -23.94
N THR A 104 -27.34 -13.01 -22.92
CA THR A 104 -28.50 -13.88 -23.15
C THR A 104 -29.56 -13.03 -23.85
N ASN A 105 -29.70 -13.20 -25.16
CA ASN A 105 -30.85 -12.66 -25.88
C ASN A 105 -32.12 -13.25 -25.28
N ARG A 106 -33.02 -12.36 -24.90
CA ARG A 106 -34.29 -12.65 -24.24
C ARG A 106 -35.38 -12.91 -25.26
#